data_AF-A0A952LS49-F1
#
_entry.id   AF-A0A952LS49-F1
#
_cell.length_a   1.000
_cell.length_b   1.000
_cell.length_c   1.000
_cell.angle_alpha   90.00
_cell.angle_beta   90.00
_cell.angle_gamma   90.00
#
_symmetry.space_group_name_H-M   'P 1'
#
loop_
_entity.id
_entity.type
_entity.pdbx_description
1 polymer ?
#
loop_
_entity_poly.entity_id
_entity_poly.type
_entity_poly.pdbx_seq_one_letter_code
_entity_poly.pdbx_strand_id
1 'polypeptide(L)'
;MTTKVNYSNQLLNIETGQQIEKSQLTIFDRQGKINKRVINIVNTSIDELLKNIEQGGESYHIYFPQEIEKELPEPLMKQISKEITANEVRVLTAIVILAQFAKSKGELYYWDKINRAYFEVDLPSVYKVMGIGETRGKQRELVKKAFFSLNDKKFLIVEDDNLTISKLVEIHKIDKKNPNLFKITVEGLFFNFDKSKNYQNRYFHIPSDINKQIRKVTIGRPNAGVELFIKCLYQAKHCSKDGKVEYSYSKVYKLMKLENLVKNRNTGRIKDTIQKAFDIAKKLDLISNVEMGETNLREKKYILTFTP
;
A
#
# COMPACT_ATOMS: atom_id res chain seq x y z
N MET A 1 -23.59 0.78 -9.38
CA MET A 1 -22.20 0.97 -8.89
C MET A 1 -21.47 -0.35 -9.07
N THR A 2 -20.24 -0.32 -9.60
CA THR A 2 -19.39 -1.51 -9.67
C THR A 2 -19.11 -2.00 -8.24
N THR A 3 -19.43 -3.26 -7.95
CA THR A 3 -19.22 -3.88 -6.63
C THR A 3 -17.75 -4.24 -6.38
N LYS A 4 -16.95 -4.33 -7.46
CA LYS A 4 -15.53 -4.66 -7.44
C LYS A 4 -14.73 -3.55 -8.14
N VAL A 5 -13.50 -3.33 -7.67
CA VAL A 5 -12.57 -2.35 -8.24
C VAL A 5 -11.22 -2.99 -8.58
N ASN A 6 -10.63 -2.47 -9.66
CA ASN A 6 -9.23 -2.54 -10.06
C ASN A 6 -8.24 -2.25 -8.93
N TYR A 7 -7.51 -3.21 -8.34
CA TYR A 7 -6.40 -2.88 -7.44
C TYR A 7 -5.06 -3.37 -7.99
N SER A 8 -4.05 -2.51 -7.95
CA SER A 8 -2.74 -2.78 -8.55
C SER A 8 -1.88 -3.67 -7.66
N ASN A 9 -1.28 -4.70 -8.26
CA ASN A 9 -0.28 -5.54 -7.60
C ASN A 9 0.95 -4.71 -7.20
N GLN A 10 1.35 -3.76 -8.04
CA GLN A 10 2.48 -2.88 -7.77
C GLN A 10 2.19 -1.93 -6.61
N LEU A 11 0.98 -1.38 -6.53
CA LEU A 11 0.56 -0.59 -5.37
C LEU A 11 0.58 -1.42 -4.09
N LEU A 12 0.04 -2.65 -4.12
CA LEU A 12 0.08 -3.54 -2.96
C LEU A 12 1.52 -3.88 -2.55
N ASN A 13 2.42 -4.10 -3.51
CA ASN A 13 3.84 -4.31 -3.25
C ASN A 13 4.48 -3.08 -2.59
N ILE A 14 4.12 -1.87 -3.01
CA ILE A 14 4.58 -0.64 -2.35
C ILE A 14 4.05 -0.57 -0.91
N GLU A 15 2.75 -0.77 -0.71
CA GLU A 15 2.14 -0.69 0.62
C GLU A 15 2.72 -1.74 1.59
N THR A 16 3.04 -2.94 1.09
CA THR A 16 3.65 -4.02 1.89
C THR A 16 5.17 -3.91 2.03
N GLY A 17 5.83 -3.01 1.28
CA GLY A 17 7.29 -2.89 1.29
C GLY A 17 7.99 -4.04 0.57
N GLN A 18 7.34 -4.64 -0.43
CA GLN A 18 7.78 -5.79 -1.23
C GLN A 18 8.05 -5.39 -2.69
N GLN A 19 8.49 -4.16 -2.94
CA GLN A 19 8.80 -3.69 -4.29
C GLN A 19 10.03 -4.38 -4.92
N ILE A 20 10.88 -4.96 -4.08
CA ILE A 20 12.16 -5.55 -4.48
C ILE A 20 12.09 -7.06 -4.22
N GLU A 21 12.10 -7.86 -5.28
CA GLU A 21 12.25 -9.31 -5.17
C GLU A 21 13.71 -9.72 -5.39
N LYS A 22 14.23 -10.62 -4.55
CA LYS A 22 15.65 -11.02 -4.50
C LYS A 22 16.23 -11.60 -5.80
N SER A 23 15.39 -11.93 -6.77
CA SER A 23 15.76 -12.52 -8.06
C SER A 23 16.04 -11.49 -9.16
N GLN A 24 15.85 -10.20 -8.91
CA GLN A 24 16.02 -9.16 -9.92
C GLN A 24 17.47 -8.65 -9.97
N LEU A 25 18.23 -9.06 -11.00
CA LEU A 25 19.63 -8.61 -11.23
C LEU A 25 19.77 -7.09 -11.46
N THR A 26 18.66 -6.42 -11.75
CA THR A 26 18.59 -4.96 -11.86
C THR A 26 18.59 -4.28 -10.50
N ILE A 27 18.23 -5.01 -9.44
CA ILE A 27 18.19 -4.53 -8.06
C ILE A 27 19.32 -5.12 -7.22
N PHE A 28 19.70 -6.38 -7.48
CA PHE A 28 20.83 -7.04 -6.83
C PHE A 28 21.95 -7.34 -7.82
N ASP A 29 23.20 -7.22 -7.39
CA ASP A 29 24.35 -7.69 -8.15
C ASP A 29 24.44 -9.23 -8.17
N ARG A 30 25.43 -9.76 -8.88
CA ARG A 30 25.66 -11.22 -8.98
C ARG A 30 26.04 -11.86 -7.64
N GLN A 31 26.40 -11.05 -6.64
CA GLN A 31 26.72 -11.47 -5.28
C GLN A 31 25.52 -11.36 -4.34
N GLY A 32 24.35 -10.94 -4.83
CA GLY A 32 23.13 -10.76 -4.05
C GLY A 32 23.11 -9.51 -3.19
N LYS A 33 24.03 -8.56 -3.40
CA LYS A 33 24.04 -7.24 -2.75
C LYS A 33 23.26 -6.23 -3.59
N ILE A 34 22.77 -5.14 -3.00
CA ILE A 34 22.06 -4.11 -3.76
C ILE A 34 22.99 -3.53 -4.84
N ASN A 35 22.48 -3.46 -6.06
CA ASN A 35 23.20 -2.96 -7.23
C ASN A 35 23.60 -1.48 -7.01
N LYS A 36 24.82 -1.12 -7.41
CA LYS A 36 25.35 0.26 -7.31
C LYS A 36 24.42 1.31 -7.92
N ARG A 37 23.71 1.00 -9.01
CA ARG A 37 22.73 1.90 -9.62
C ARG A 37 21.61 2.26 -8.64
N VAL A 38 21.09 1.27 -7.91
CA VAL A 38 20.03 1.47 -6.92
C VAL A 38 20.56 2.28 -5.74
N ILE A 39 21.75 1.95 -5.25
CA ILE A 39 22.43 2.71 -4.19
C ILE A 39 22.57 4.19 -4.58
N ASN A 40 22.99 4.48 -5.81
CA ASN A 40 23.14 5.85 -6.28
C ASN A 40 21.81 6.60 -6.28
N ILE A 41 20.73 6.00 -6.79
CA ILE A 41 19.40 6.65 -6.82
C ILE A 41 18.90 6.93 -5.40
N VAL A 42 19.08 5.97 -4.49
CA VAL A 42 18.72 6.12 -3.07
C VAL A 42 19.53 7.25 -2.43
N ASN A 43 20.86 7.22 -2.55
CA ASN A 43 21.74 8.23 -1.95
C ASN A 43 21.45 9.63 -2.49
N THR A 44 21.33 9.80 -3.81
CA THR A 44 20.98 11.10 -4.41
C THR A 44 19.66 11.63 -3.86
N SER A 45 18.65 10.78 -3.73
CA SER A 45 17.34 11.19 -3.20
C SER A 45 17.38 11.55 -1.71
N ILE A 46 18.25 10.89 -0.94
CA ILE A 46 18.51 11.20 0.46
C ILE A 46 19.24 12.54 0.58
N ASP A 47 20.30 12.74 -0.21
CA ASP A 47 21.09 13.97 -0.21
C ASP A 47 20.22 15.18 -0.60
N GLU A 48 19.36 15.03 -1.62
CA GLU A 48 18.38 16.05 -2.01
C GLU A 48 17.41 16.37 -0.87
N LEU A 49 16.90 15.36 -0.17
CA LEU A 49 15.99 15.56 0.96
C LEU A 49 16.69 16.27 2.12
N LEU A 50 17.90 15.85 2.49
CA LEU A 50 18.67 16.45 3.58
C LEU A 50 19.00 17.91 3.27
N LYS A 51 19.45 18.19 2.03
CA LYS A 51 19.71 19.56 1.58
C LYS A 51 18.46 20.44 1.62
N ASN A 52 17.31 19.92 1.18
CA ASN A 52 16.04 20.65 1.26
C ASN A 52 15.66 20.97 2.72
N ILE A 53 15.88 20.03 3.65
CA ILE A 53 15.63 20.25 5.09
C ILE A 53 16.55 21.35 5.64
N GLU A 54 17.85 21.29 5.34
CA GLU A 54 18.84 22.28 5.79
C GLU A 54 18.54 23.69 5.26
N GLN A 55 18.01 23.79 4.04
CA GLN A 55 17.64 25.05 3.40
C GLN A 55 16.26 25.59 3.82
N GLY A 56 15.56 24.91 4.75
CA GLY A 56 14.22 25.31 5.18
C GLY A 56 13.14 25.11 4.10
N GLY A 57 13.40 24.25 3.11
CA GLY A 57 12.48 23.91 2.04
C GLY A 57 11.33 22.98 2.49
N GLU A 58 10.52 22.56 1.54
CA GLU A 58 9.40 21.64 1.81
C GLU A 58 9.88 20.32 2.40
N SER A 59 9.34 19.97 3.58
CA SER A 59 9.63 18.69 4.22
C SER A 59 8.82 17.58 3.54
N TYR A 60 9.51 16.54 3.09
CA TYR A 60 8.89 15.29 2.66
C TYR A 60 9.60 14.10 3.30
N HIS A 61 9.01 12.92 3.15
CA HIS A 61 9.62 11.65 3.58
C HIS A 61 9.71 10.67 2.42
N ILE A 62 10.69 9.78 2.47
CA ILE A 62 10.82 8.69 1.50
C ILE A 62 10.47 7.37 2.20
N TYR A 63 9.52 6.64 1.63
CA TYR A 63 9.17 5.29 2.06
C TYR A 63 9.97 4.27 1.23
N PHE A 64 10.87 3.55 1.90
CA PHE A 64 11.74 2.57 1.27
C PHE A 64 11.21 1.13 1.41
N PRO A 65 11.52 0.23 0.47
CA PRO A 65 11.34 -1.21 0.64
C PRO A 65 12.22 -1.75 1.78
N GLN A 66 11.80 -2.87 2.38
CA GLN A 66 12.47 -3.45 3.55
C GLN A 66 13.94 -3.80 3.29
N GLU A 67 14.26 -4.22 2.07
CA GLU A 67 15.60 -4.58 1.64
C GLU A 67 16.55 -3.39 1.71
N ILE A 68 16.07 -2.17 1.43
CA ILE A 68 16.86 -0.95 1.53
C ILE A 68 16.89 -0.43 2.97
N GLU A 69 15.75 -0.47 3.68
CA GLU A 69 15.66 0.00 5.07
C GLU A 69 16.66 -0.69 6.01
N LYS A 70 16.99 -1.96 5.75
CA LYS A 70 17.92 -2.76 6.57
C LYS A 70 19.38 -2.38 6.40
N GLU A 71 19.73 -1.77 5.28
CA GLU A 71 21.10 -1.35 4.96
C GLU A 71 21.38 0.09 5.44
N LEU A 72 20.34 0.84 5.83
CA LEU A 72 20.45 2.23 6.26
C LEU A 72 20.59 2.36 7.79
N PRO A 73 21.45 3.27 8.30
CA PRO A 73 21.57 3.52 9.73
C PRO A 73 20.26 4.02 10.37
N GLU A 74 19.95 3.54 11.58
CA GLU A 74 18.71 3.92 12.29
C GLU A 74 18.53 5.43 12.50
N PRO A 75 19.57 6.22 12.87
CA PRO A 75 19.43 7.67 13.02
C PRO A 75 19.04 8.36 11.70
N LEU A 76 19.63 7.92 10.59
CA LEU A 76 19.32 8.44 9.26
C LEU A 76 17.86 8.10 8.89
N MET A 77 17.45 6.84 9.10
CA MET A 77 16.08 6.39 8.83
C MET A 77 15.01 7.21 9.56
N LYS A 78 15.27 7.60 10.83
CA LYS A 78 14.35 8.44 11.61
C LYS A 78 14.18 9.85 11.03
N GLN A 79 15.19 10.36 10.32
CA GLN A 79 15.17 11.69 9.71
C GLN A 79 14.47 11.68 8.35
N ILE A 80 14.73 10.66 7.52
CA ILE A 80 14.36 10.68 6.10
C ILE A 80 13.08 9.89 5.78
N SER A 81 12.71 8.94 6.63
CA SER A 81 11.63 7.99 6.35
C SER A 81 10.52 8.09 7.38
N LYS A 82 9.30 7.83 6.91
CA LYS A 82 8.12 7.70 7.75
C LYS A 82 7.28 6.56 7.23
N GLU A 83 6.91 5.64 8.12
CA GLU A 83 6.07 4.50 7.77
C GLU A 83 4.72 4.94 7.20
N ILE A 84 4.13 4.04 6.40
CA ILE A 84 2.74 4.18 5.98
C ILE A 84 1.81 3.74 7.11
N THR A 85 0.90 4.61 7.50
CA THR A 85 -0.07 4.36 8.56
C THR A 85 -1.31 3.65 8.03
N ALA A 86 -2.09 3.02 8.93
CA ALA A 86 -3.35 2.37 8.55
C ALA A 86 -4.34 3.35 7.87
N ASN A 87 -4.37 4.61 8.30
CA ASN A 87 -5.24 5.60 7.66
C ASN A 87 -4.74 5.96 6.25
N GLU A 88 -3.43 6.04 6.03
CA GLU A 88 -2.86 6.29 4.70
C GLU A 88 -3.14 5.13 3.74
N VAL A 89 -2.97 3.87 4.18
CA VAL A 89 -3.35 2.67 3.42
C VAL A 89 -4.81 2.72 2.99
N ARG A 90 -5.72 3.05 3.91
CA ARG A 90 -7.15 3.16 3.61
C ARG A 90 -7.46 4.34 2.70
N VAL A 91 -6.79 5.49 2.87
CA VAL A 91 -6.95 6.66 2.00
C VAL A 91 -6.46 6.38 0.59
N LEU A 92 -5.30 5.73 0.42
CA LEU A 92 -4.83 5.26 -0.89
C LEU A 92 -5.88 4.35 -1.55
N THR A 93 -6.45 3.43 -0.78
CA THR A 93 -7.53 2.56 -1.27
C THR A 93 -8.75 3.36 -1.70
N ALA A 94 -9.14 4.37 -0.92
CA ALA A 94 -10.25 5.24 -1.26
C ALA A 94 -9.97 6.06 -2.53
N ILE A 95 -8.75 6.58 -2.70
CA ILE A 95 -8.32 7.29 -3.90
C ILE A 95 -8.40 6.39 -5.13
N VAL A 96 -7.93 5.13 -5.05
CA VAL A 96 -8.04 4.15 -6.16
C VAL A 96 -9.51 3.90 -6.55
N ILE A 97 -10.40 3.75 -5.56
CA ILE A 97 -11.83 3.56 -5.77
C ILE A 97 -12.45 4.80 -6.43
N LEU A 98 -12.20 5.98 -5.87
CA LEU A 98 -12.76 7.25 -6.36
C LEU A 98 -12.28 7.57 -7.77
N ALA A 99 -11.01 7.28 -8.07
CA ALA A 99 -10.47 7.50 -9.39
C ALA A 99 -11.09 6.56 -10.45
N GLN A 100 -11.42 5.32 -10.08
CA GLN A 100 -12.21 4.45 -10.97
C GLN A 100 -13.65 4.91 -11.16
N PHE A 101 -14.26 5.53 -10.14
CA PHE A 101 -15.56 6.18 -10.28
C PHE A 101 -15.48 7.44 -11.15
N ALA A 102 -14.43 8.25 -11.02
CA ALA A 102 -14.20 9.39 -11.90
C ALA A 102 -13.99 8.92 -13.35
N LYS A 103 -13.21 7.86 -13.56
CA LYS A 103 -13.02 7.24 -14.87
C LYS A 103 -14.32 6.76 -15.49
N SER A 104 -15.19 6.09 -14.72
CA SER A 104 -16.47 5.59 -15.26
C SER A 104 -17.46 6.71 -15.62
N LYS A 105 -17.26 7.91 -15.08
CA LYS A 105 -18.02 9.13 -15.42
C LYS A 105 -17.35 10.01 -16.48
N GLY A 106 -16.13 9.69 -16.92
CA GLY A 106 -15.35 10.54 -17.83
C GLY A 106 -14.72 11.78 -17.17
N GLU A 107 -14.61 11.80 -15.84
CA GLU A 107 -14.07 12.91 -15.03
C GLU A 107 -12.56 12.75 -14.73
N LEU A 108 -11.92 11.69 -15.26
CA LEU A 108 -10.50 11.41 -15.09
C LEU A 108 -9.76 11.63 -16.41
N TYR A 109 -8.66 12.37 -16.36
CA TYR A 109 -7.75 12.59 -17.49
C TYR A 109 -6.41 11.91 -17.25
N TYR A 110 -5.85 11.25 -18.26
CA TYR A 110 -4.57 10.55 -18.15
C TYR A 110 -3.48 11.25 -18.96
N TRP A 111 -2.34 11.49 -18.34
CA TRP A 111 -1.15 12.10 -18.92
C TRP A 111 -0.10 11.04 -19.23
N ASP A 112 -0.15 10.47 -20.43
CA ASP A 112 0.75 9.39 -20.87
C ASP A 112 2.24 9.73 -20.70
N LYS A 113 2.63 10.98 -21.03
CA LYS A 113 4.02 11.45 -21.01
C LYS A 113 4.70 11.35 -19.64
N ILE A 114 3.91 11.44 -18.57
CA ILE A 114 4.40 11.40 -17.18
C ILE A 114 3.72 10.30 -16.37
N ASN A 115 3.06 9.35 -17.03
CA ASN A 115 2.38 8.19 -16.43
C ASN A 115 1.52 8.58 -15.22
N ARG A 116 0.67 9.62 -15.33
CA ARG A 116 -0.15 10.12 -14.21
C ARG A 116 -1.59 10.38 -14.60
N ALA A 117 -2.51 10.06 -13.70
CA ALA A 117 -3.92 10.40 -13.85
C ALA A 117 -4.28 11.62 -13.00
N TYR A 118 -5.06 12.52 -13.58
CA TYR A 118 -5.56 13.76 -12.99
C TYR A 118 -7.08 13.66 -12.82
N PHE A 119 -7.60 13.98 -11.63
CA PHE A 119 -9.03 14.06 -11.36
C PHE A 119 -9.33 14.88 -10.10
N GLU A 120 -10.60 15.20 -9.88
CA GLU A 120 -11.06 15.92 -8.68
C GLU A 120 -11.55 14.96 -7.59
N VAL A 121 -11.18 15.24 -6.34
CA VAL A 121 -11.57 14.47 -5.16
C VAL A 121 -12.10 15.40 -4.09
N ASP A 122 -13.27 15.09 -3.54
CA ASP A 122 -13.79 15.77 -2.36
C ASP A 122 -13.65 14.92 -1.07
N LEU A 123 -13.33 15.56 0.05
CA LEU A 123 -13.20 14.89 1.36
C LEU A 123 -14.47 14.13 1.78
N PRO A 124 -15.70 14.64 1.61
CA PRO A 124 -16.92 13.87 1.87
C PRO A 124 -16.97 12.53 1.12
N SER A 125 -16.56 12.48 -0.14
CA SER A 125 -16.46 11.23 -0.92
C SER A 125 -15.39 10.30 -0.36
N VAL A 126 -14.22 10.82 0.04
CA VAL A 126 -13.19 10.03 0.73
C VAL A 126 -13.77 9.43 2.02
N TYR A 127 -14.46 10.24 2.82
CA TYR A 127 -15.09 9.81 4.06
C TYR A 127 -16.14 8.71 3.85
N LYS A 128 -16.93 8.82 2.78
CA LYS A 128 -17.91 7.81 2.41
C LYS A 128 -17.25 6.47 2.07
N VAL A 129 -16.24 6.48 1.19
CA VAL A 129 -15.53 5.26 0.77
C VAL A 129 -14.73 4.64 1.92
N MET A 130 -14.21 5.46 2.82
CA MET A 130 -13.56 5.03 4.07
C MET A 130 -14.51 4.39 5.09
N GLY A 131 -15.83 4.41 4.85
CA GLY A 131 -16.83 3.91 5.79
C GLY A 131 -16.99 4.80 7.03
N ILE A 132 -16.74 6.12 6.90
CA ILE A 132 -16.80 7.09 7.99
C ILE A 132 -17.89 8.17 7.80
N GLY A 133 -18.87 7.92 6.91
CA GLY A 133 -19.86 8.88 6.45
C GLY A 133 -20.53 9.73 7.55
N GLU A 134 -21.14 9.12 8.56
CA GLU A 134 -21.86 9.85 9.61
C GLU A 134 -21.00 10.22 10.82
N THR A 135 -19.80 9.64 10.95
CA THR A 135 -18.89 9.95 12.08
C THR A 135 -18.33 11.36 11.98
N ARG A 136 -18.64 12.22 12.98
CA ARG A 136 -18.07 13.57 13.15
C ARG A 136 -16.78 13.53 14.02
N GLY A 137 -15.97 14.58 13.96
CA GLY A 137 -14.85 14.80 14.89
C GLY A 137 -13.51 14.13 14.52
N LYS A 138 -12.80 13.59 15.53
CA LYS A 138 -11.38 13.17 15.49
C LYS A 138 -10.99 12.23 14.33
N GLN A 139 -11.91 11.37 13.88
CA GLN A 139 -11.62 10.42 12.79
C GLN A 139 -11.53 11.11 11.43
N ARG A 140 -12.38 12.12 11.16
CA ARG A 140 -12.30 12.91 9.92
C ARG A 140 -10.99 13.69 9.86
N GLU A 141 -10.53 14.22 10.99
CA GLU A 141 -9.22 14.86 11.12
C GLU A 141 -8.06 13.91 10.86
N LEU A 142 -8.13 12.68 11.37
CA LEU A 142 -7.10 11.67 11.09
C LEU A 142 -7.07 11.29 9.60
N VAL A 143 -8.22 11.19 8.94
CA VAL A 143 -8.29 10.93 7.50
C VAL A 143 -7.78 12.12 6.69
N LYS A 144 -8.16 13.35 7.07
CA LYS A 144 -7.64 14.58 6.44
C LYS A 144 -6.12 14.67 6.57
N LYS A 145 -5.58 14.43 7.77
CA LYS A 145 -4.13 14.37 8.00
C LYS A 145 -3.45 13.28 7.16
N ALA A 146 -4.04 12.09 7.06
CA ALA A 146 -3.50 11.03 6.21
C ALA A 146 -3.52 11.42 4.72
N PHE A 147 -4.57 12.07 4.25
CA PHE A 147 -4.68 12.55 2.87
C PHE A 147 -3.58 13.56 2.53
N PHE A 148 -3.33 14.55 3.38
CA PHE A 148 -2.21 15.49 3.18
C PHE A 148 -0.84 14.83 3.36
N SER A 149 -0.68 13.95 4.34
CA SER A 149 0.57 13.22 4.58
C SER A 149 1.00 12.36 3.38
N LEU A 150 0.06 11.90 2.54
CA LEU A 150 0.39 11.22 1.28
C LEU A 150 1.00 12.15 0.22
N ASN A 151 0.65 13.44 0.21
CA ASN A 151 1.28 14.43 -0.66
C ASN A 151 2.75 14.68 -0.31
N ASP A 152 3.10 14.48 0.96
CA ASP A 152 4.44 14.74 1.50
C ASP A 152 5.28 13.45 1.58
N LYS A 153 4.84 12.38 0.91
CA LYS A 153 5.53 11.08 0.85
C LYS A 153 5.93 10.74 -0.58
N LYS A 154 7.21 10.40 -0.75
CA LYS A 154 7.74 9.75 -1.95
C LYS A 154 7.98 8.27 -1.70
N PHE A 155 7.92 7.48 -2.75
CA PHE A 155 8.01 6.03 -2.70
C PHE A 155 8.96 5.55 -3.78
N LEU A 156 9.70 4.49 -3.47
CA LEU A 156 10.43 3.75 -4.49
C LEU A 156 9.45 3.02 -5.39
N ILE A 157 9.50 3.33 -6.69
CA ILE A 157 8.72 2.69 -7.74
C ILE A 157 9.68 1.92 -8.64
N VAL A 158 9.36 0.66 -8.90
CA VAL A 158 10.11 -0.22 -9.80
C VAL A 158 9.18 -0.62 -10.96
N GLU A 159 9.54 -0.21 -12.17
CA GLU A 159 8.81 -0.50 -13.42
C GLU A 159 9.79 -0.87 -14.53
N ASP A 160 9.65 -2.07 -15.13
CA ASP A 160 10.42 -2.51 -16.30
C ASP A 160 11.93 -2.15 -16.21
N ASP A 161 12.56 -2.54 -15.09
CA ASP A 161 13.97 -2.29 -14.75
C ASP A 161 14.38 -0.82 -14.50
N ASN A 162 13.41 0.09 -14.52
CA ASN A 162 13.58 1.47 -14.07
C ASN A 162 13.15 1.62 -12.62
N LEU A 163 13.98 2.35 -11.88
CA LEU A 163 13.75 2.65 -10.47
C LEU A 163 13.69 4.17 -10.31
N THR A 164 12.61 4.64 -9.71
CA THR A 164 12.35 6.06 -9.49
C THR A 164 11.85 6.29 -8.07
N ILE A 165 12.04 7.50 -7.54
CA ILE A 165 11.46 7.94 -6.27
C ILE A 165 10.46 9.05 -6.56
N SER A 166 9.17 8.73 -6.48
CA SER A 166 8.07 9.64 -6.86
C SER A 166 6.95 9.67 -5.82
N LYS A 167 6.11 10.70 -5.87
CA LYS A 167 4.88 10.79 -5.07
C LYS A 167 3.81 9.90 -5.69
N LEU A 168 3.13 9.08 -4.89
CA LEU A 168 1.97 8.31 -5.38
C LEU A 168 0.73 9.18 -5.57
N VAL A 169 0.60 10.23 -4.77
CA VAL A 169 -0.51 11.18 -4.76
C VAL A 169 0.08 12.58 -4.63
N GLU A 170 -0.40 13.51 -5.44
CA GLU A 170 0.00 14.92 -5.37
C GLU A 170 -1.23 15.82 -5.43
N ILE A 171 -1.30 16.77 -4.50
CA ILE A 171 -2.41 17.72 -4.35
C ILE A 171 -1.97 19.05 -4.96
N HIS A 172 -2.59 19.42 -6.09
CA HIS A 172 -2.21 20.62 -6.85
C HIS A 172 -2.90 21.89 -6.37
N LYS A 173 -4.20 21.79 -6.10
CA LYS A 173 -5.03 22.96 -5.78
C LYS A 173 -6.18 22.58 -4.87
N ILE A 174 -6.45 23.46 -3.92
CA ILE A 174 -7.66 23.48 -3.10
C ILE A 174 -8.63 24.48 -3.76
N ASP A 175 -9.87 24.06 -4.00
CA ASP A 175 -10.89 24.98 -4.49
C ASP A 175 -11.21 26.04 -3.43
N LYS A 176 -11.10 27.32 -3.79
CA LYS A 176 -11.33 28.44 -2.84
C LYS A 176 -12.79 28.54 -2.39
N LYS A 177 -13.73 28.12 -3.23
CA LYS A 177 -15.17 28.11 -2.93
C LYS A 177 -15.57 26.84 -2.18
N ASN A 178 -14.88 25.73 -2.43
CA ASN A 178 -15.06 24.49 -1.69
C ASN A 178 -13.72 23.95 -1.14
N PRO A 179 -13.35 24.29 0.11
CA PRO A 179 -12.07 23.86 0.69
C PRO A 179 -11.95 22.34 0.90
N ASN A 180 -13.02 21.59 0.62
CA ASN A 180 -13.02 20.14 0.65
C ASN A 180 -12.82 19.50 -0.72
N LEU A 181 -12.75 20.28 -1.81
CA LEU A 181 -12.52 19.80 -3.17
C LEU A 181 -11.07 20.03 -3.58
N PHE A 182 -10.43 18.97 -4.04
CA PHE A 182 -9.01 18.92 -4.36
C PHE A 182 -8.79 18.47 -5.80
N LYS A 183 -7.90 19.15 -6.50
CA LYS A 183 -7.35 18.70 -7.78
C LYS A 183 -6.10 17.89 -7.50
N ILE A 184 -6.13 16.60 -7.83
CA ILE A 184 -5.02 15.70 -7.52
C ILE A 184 -4.50 15.00 -8.77
N THR A 185 -3.23 14.62 -8.71
CA THR A 185 -2.67 13.60 -9.60
C THR A 185 -2.25 12.39 -8.81
N VAL A 186 -2.31 11.24 -9.48
CA VAL A 186 -1.99 9.94 -8.93
C VAL A 186 -1.16 9.15 -9.94
N GLU A 187 -0.22 8.36 -9.43
CA GLU A 187 0.66 7.55 -10.28
C GLU A 187 -0.14 6.56 -11.13
N GLY A 188 0.26 6.41 -12.38
CA GLY A 188 -0.41 5.57 -13.37
C GLY A 188 -0.45 4.10 -12.98
N LEU A 189 0.48 3.65 -12.14
CA LEU A 189 0.46 2.31 -11.54
C LEU A 189 -0.81 1.99 -10.73
N PHE A 190 -1.60 3.00 -10.33
CA PHE A 190 -2.90 2.82 -9.68
C PHE A 190 -3.95 2.28 -10.67
N PHE A 191 -3.74 2.49 -11.97
CA PHE A 191 -4.77 2.38 -12.98
C PHE A 191 -4.43 1.44 -14.11
N ASN A 192 -5.48 0.84 -14.62
CA ASN A 192 -5.54 0.23 -15.93
C ASN A 192 -5.78 1.29 -17.01
N PHE A 193 -4.74 1.84 -17.63
CA PHE A 193 -4.89 2.57 -18.90
C PHE A 193 -4.48 1.71 -20.11
N ASP A 194 -3.60 0.73 -19.92
CA ASP A 194 -3.15 -0.16 -20.98
C ASP A 194 -4.00 -1.43 -21.06
N LYS A 195 -4.67 -1.62 -22.21
CA LYS A 195 -5.55 -2.77 -22.51
C LYS A 195 -4.78 -3.99 -23.05
N SER A 196 -3.46 -4.02 -22.95
CA SER A 196 -2.63 -5.11 -23.50
C SER A 196 -2.87 -6.48 -22.82
N LYS A 197 -2.55 -7.58 -23.53
CA LYS A 197 -2.91 -8.97 -23.14
C LYS A 197 -2.33 -9.48 -21.81
N ASN A 198 -1.33 -8.81 -21.21
CA ASN A 198 -0.74 -9.17 -19.91
C ASN A 198 -1.45 -8.54 -18.70
N TYR A 199 -2.64 -7.99 -18.93
CA TYR A 199 -3.44 -7.23 -17.97
C TYR A 199 -3.82 -7.98 -16.68
N GLN A 200 -4.14 -9.28 -16.78
CA GLN A 200 -4.63 -10.07 -15.63
C GLN A 200 -3.58 -10.25 -14.53
N ASN A 201 -2.29 -10.16 -14.85
CA ASN A 201 -1.22 -10.34 -13.87
C ASN A 201 -0.82 -9.05 -13.16
N ARG A 202 -1.36 -7.89 -13.56
CA ARG A 202 -1.01 -6.57 -12.98
C ARG A 202 -2.00 -6.10 -11.90
N TYR A 203 -3.21 -6.67 -11.85
CA TYR A 203 -4.25 -6.24 -10.94
C TYR A 203 -5.00 -7.42 -10.32
N PHE A 204 -5.74 -7.12 -9.27
CA PHE A 204 -6.70 -8.02 -8.64
C PHE A 204 -7.95 -7.23 -8.24
N HIS A 205 -9.02 -7.94 -7.90
CA HIS A 205 -10.29 -7.31 -7.54
C HIS A 205 -10.46 -7.22 -6.04
N ILE A 206 -10.84 -6.03 -5.55
CA ILE A 206 -11.31 -5.83 -4.17
C ILE A 206 -12.73 -5.24 -4.17
N PRO A 207 -13.52 -5.43 -3.11
CA PRO A 207 -14.81 -4.76 -2.97
C PRO A 207 -14.67 -3.23 -2.95
N SER A 208 -15.59 -2.52 -3.63
CA SER A 208 -15.60 -1.05 -3.65
C SER A 208 -15.85 -0.41 -2.27
N ASP A 209 -16.34 -1.18 -1.30
CA ASP A 209 -16.59 -0.76 0.07
C ASP A 209 -15.70 -1.51 1.08
N ILE A 210 -14.57 -2.09 0.65
CA ILE A 210 -13.67 -2.90 1.50
C ILE A 210 -13.29 -2.22 2.81
N ASN A 211 -13.00 -0.92 2.81
CA ASN A 211 -12.69 -0.15 4.02
C ASN A 211 -13.85 -0.18 5.02
N LYS A 212 -15.10 -0.07 4.54
CA LYS A 212 -16.32 -0.16 5.35
C LYS A 212 -16.50 -1.58 5.89
N GLN A 213 -16.29 -2.60 5.06
CA GLN A 213 -16.40 -3.99 5.46
C GLN A 213 -15.39 -4.34 6.57
N ILE A 214 -14.10 -4.06 6.35
CA ILE A 214 -13.02 -4.26 7.35
C ILE A 214 -13.37 -3.52 8.64
N ARG A 215 -13.80 -2.27 8.55
CA ARG A 215 -14.15 -1.46 9.72
C ARG A 215 -15.29 -2.05 10.54
N LYS A 216 -16.31 -2.61 9.88
CA LYS A 216 -17.47 -3.22 10.52
C LYS A 216 -17.08 -4.44 11.37
N VAL A 217 -16.11 -5.24 10.92
CA VAL A 217 -15.72 -6.48 11.58
C VAL A 217 -14.49 -6.35 12.50
N THR A 218 -13.76 -5.24 12.39
CA THR A 218 -12.56 -4.97 13.21
C THR A 218 -12.95 -4.38 14.56
N ILE A 219 -12.54 -5.05 15.63
CA ILE A 219 -12.65 -4.54 16.99
C ILE A 219 -11.37 -3.76 17.35
N GLY A 220 -11.55 -2.58 17.94
CA GLY A 220 -10.48 -1.73 18.46
C GLY A 220 -9.77 -0.87 17.41
N ARG A 221 -8.50 -0.53 17.67
CA ARG A 221 -7.69 0.35 16.79
C ARG A 221 -7.38 -0.36 15.45
N PRO A 222 -7.49 0.35 14.31
CA PRO A 222 -7.01 -0.13 13.01
C PRO A 222 -5.54 -0.56 13.07
N ASN A 223 -5.19 -1.63 12.35
CA ASN A 223 -3.84 -2.15 12.23
C ASN A 223 -3.49 -2.27 10.75
N ALA A 224 -2.48 -1.53 10.30
CA ALA A 224 -2.08 -1.49 8.89
C ALA A 224 -1.69 -2.88 8.38
N GLY A 225 -0.89 -3.64 9.15
CA GLY A 225 -0.45 -4.97 8.77
C GLY A 225 -1.61 -5.95 8.53
N VAL A 226 -2.64 -5.88 9.37
CA VAL A 226 -3.87 -6.68 9.18
C VAL A 226 -4.56 -6.31 7.87
N GLU A 227 -4.73 -5.02 7.60
CA GLU A 227 -5.43 -4.55 6.40
C GLU A 227 -4.68 -4.85 5.11
N LEU A 228 -3.36 -4.72 5.13
CA LEU A 228 -2.48 -5.13 4.04
C LEU A 228 -2.62 -6.63 3.77
N PHE A 229 -2.62 -7.45 4.82
CA PHE A 229 -2.82 -8.88 4.65
C PHE A 229 -4.18 -9.24 4.07
N ILE A 230 -5.26 -8.55 4.45
CA ILE A 230 -6.56 -8.73 3.81
C ILE A 230 -6.48 -8.44 2.30
N LYS A 231 -5.79 -7.37 1.87
CA LYS A 231 -5.58 -7.10 0.44
C LYS A 231 -4.75 -8.21 -0.23
N CYS A 232 -3.71 -8.71 0.41
CA CYS A 232 -2.92 -9.85 -0.08
C CYS A 232 -3.79 -11.10 -0.27
N LEU A 233 -4.76 -11.35 0.61
CA LEU A 233 -5.70 -12.46 0.44
C LEU A 233 -6.64 -12.26 -0.75
N TYR A 234 -7.09 -11.04 -1.04
CA TYR A 234 -7.83 -10.76 -2.27
C TYR A 234 -6.99 -11.01 -3.53
N GLN A 235 -5.71 -10.61 -3.51
CA GLN A 235 -4.77 -10.90 -4.58
C GLN A 235 -4.59 -12.41 -4.75
N ALA A 236 -4.34 -13.14 -3.66
CA ALA A 236 -4.16 -14.59 -3.70
C ALA A 236 -5.42 -15.32 -4.15
N LYS A 237 -6.61 -14.89 -3.71
CA LYS A 237 -7.89 -15.43 -4.18
C LYS A 237 -8.08 -15.21 -5.68
N HIS A 238 -7.66 -14.05 -6.19
CA HIS A 238 -7.71 -13.75 -7.61
C HIS A 238 -6.81 -14.66 -8.45
N CYS A 239 -5.64 -15.01 -7.93
CA CYS A 239 -4.64 -15.84 -8.61
C CYS A 239 -4.79 -17.36 -8.37
N SER A 240 -5.55 -17.76 -7.35
CA SER A 240 -5.70 -19.17 -6.94
C SER A 240 -6.54 -19.95 -7.95
N LYS A 241 -6.05 -21.16 -8.30
CA LYS A 241 -6.76 -22.10 -9.19
C LYS A 241 -7.50 -23.20 -8.42
N ASP A 242 -7.06 -23.48 -7.20
CA ASP A 242 -7.48 -24.58 -6.35
C ASP A 242 -8.27 -24.13 -5.12
N GLY A 243 -8.56 -22.82 -5.02
CA GLY A 243 -9.27 -22.23 -3.88
C GLY A 243 -8.44 -22.18 -2.61
N LYS A 244 -7.10 -22.33 -2.69
CA LYS A 244 -6.20 -22.25 -1.54
C LYS A 244 -5.01 -21.33 -1.79
N VAL A 245 -4.38 -20.90 -0.71
CA VAL A 245 -3.05 -20.27 -0.73
C VAL A 245 -2.23 -20.75 0.46
N GLU A 246 -0.94 -20.99 0.22
CA GLU A 246 0.01 -21.31 1.27
C GLU A 246 0.93 -20.12 1.54
N TYR A 247 1.08 -19.76 2.82
CA TYR A 247 2.07 -18.78 3.25
C TYR A 247 2.95 -19.36 4.35
N SER A 248 4.26 -19.32 4.17
CA SER A 248 5.18 -19.53 5.28
C SER A 248 5.00 -18.44 6.35
N TYR A 249 5.36 -18.76 7.60
CA TYR A 249 5.34 -17.79 8.68
C TYR A 249 6.16 -16.54 8.34
N SER A 250 7.35 -16.71 7.76
CA SER A 250 8.19 -15.61 7.30
C SER A 250 7.52 -14.73 6.24
N LYS A 251 6.73 -15.33 5.33
CA LYS A 251 5.98 -14.55 4.34
C LYS A 251 4.85 -13.76 4.99
N VAL A 252 4.06 -14.36 5.88
CA VAL A 252 3.01 -13.63 6.62
C VAL A 252 3.62 -12.48 7.43
N TYR A 253 4.72 -12.74 8.12
CA TYR A 253 5.45 -11.77 8.91
C TYR A 253 5.86 -10.53 8.08
N LYS A 254 6.38 -10.74 6.87
CA LYS A 254 6.73 -9.66 5.94
C LYS A 254 5.52 -8.93 5.38
N LEU A 255 4.52 -9.66 4.87
CA LEU A 255 3.31 -9.06 4.28
C LEU A 255 2.57 -8.15 5.26
N MET A 256 2.59 -8.52 6.55
CA MET A 256 1.97 -7.77 7.63
C MET A 256 2.90 -6.71 8.25
N LYS A 257 4.14 -6.56 7.78
CA LYS A 257 5.17 -5.66 8.32
C LYS A 257 5.38 -5.80 9.84
N LEU A 258 5.46 -7.04 10.34
CA LEU A 258 5.52 -7.32 11.78
C LEU A 258 6.89 -7.01 12.41
N GLU A 259 7.91 -6.70 11.60
CA GLU A 259 9.21 -6.19 12.05
C GLU A 259 9.05 -4.98 12.99
N ASN A 260 8.04 -4.16 12.76
CA ASN A 260 7.80 -2.97 13.57
C ASN A 260 7.35 -3.31 14.99
N LEU A 261 6.70 -4.47 15.19
CA LEU A 261 6.42 -4.94 16.54
C LEU A 261 7.70 -5.35 17.26
N VAL A 262 8.66 -5.92 16.56
CA VAL A 262 9.98 -6.26 17.13
C VAL A 262 10.75 -4.99 17.49
N LYS A 263 10.85 -4.03 16.57
CA LYS A 263 11.50 -2.72 16.82
C LYS A 263 10.92 -2.01 18.04
N ASN A 264 9.61 -2.12 18.23
CA ASN A 264 8.89 -1.52 19.37
C ASN A 264 8.81 -2.43 20.61
N ARG A 265 9.60 -3.49 20.70
CA ARG A 265 9.64 -4.43 21.85
C ARG A 265 8.28 -5.08 22.18
N ASN A 266 7.46 -5.30 21.17
CA ASN A 266 6.11 -5.87 21.24
C ASN A 266 6.02 -7.27 20.61
N THR A 267 7.08 -8.08 20.71
CA THR A 267 7.20 -9.39 20.04
C THR A 267 6.08 -10.38 20.40
N GLY A 268 5.61 -10.36 21.65
CA GLY A 268 4.50 -11.20 22.10
C GLY A 268 3.19 -11.00 21.33
N ARG A 269 3.01 -9.83 20.70
CA ARG A 269 1.79 -9.47 19.96
C ARG A 269 1.77 -9.96 18.52
N ILE A 270 2.87 -10.55 18.04
CA ILE A 270 2.99 -11.00 16.65
C ILE A 270 1.96 -12.08 16.34
N LYS A 271 1.89 -13.12 17.18
CA LYS A 271 0.92 -14.23 17.04
C LYS A 271 -0.52 -13.72 17.08
N ASP A 272 -0.84 -12.86 18.04
CA ASP A 272 -2.18 -12.29 18.20
C ASP A 272 -2.58 -11.43 16.99
N THR A 273 -1.62 -10.72 16.40
CA THR A 273 -1.87 -9.88 15.22
C THR A 273 -2.16 -10.74 13.99
N ILE A 274 -1.42 -11.83 13.79
CA ILE A 274 -1.67 -12.80 12.72
C ILE A 274 -3.04 -13.46 12.91
N GLN A 275 -3.35 -13.93 14.12
CA GLN A 275 -4.65 -14.53 14.42
C GLN A 275 -5.80 -13.55 14.17
N LYS A 276 -5.65 -12.29 14.61
CA LYS A 276 -6.62 -11.23 14.33
C LYS A 276 -6.87 -11.04 12.83
N ALA A 277 -5.83 -11.17 12.00
CA ALA A 277 -5.98 -11.07 10.55
C ALA A 277 -6.79 -12.24 9.96
N PHE A 278 -6.54 -13.46 10.44
CA PHE A 278 -7.34 -14.63 10.04
C PHE A 278 -8.80 -14.52 10.49
N ASP A 279 -9.05 -14.07 11.71
CA ASP A 279 -10.40 -13.90 12.24
C ASP A 279 -11.17 -12.83 11.45
N ILE A 280 -10.51 -11.73 11.08
CA ILE A 280 -11.10 -10.70 10.21
C ILE A 280 -11.36 -11.27 8.81
N ALA A 281 -10.43 -12.01 8.22
CA ALA A 281 -10.61 -12.62 6.91
C ALA A 281 -11.80 -13.60 6.89
N LYS A 282 -12.00 -14.38 7.96
CA LYS A 282 -13.18 -15.23 8.15
C LYS A 282 -14.47 -14.43 8.26
N LYS A 283 -14.49 -13.36 9.06
CA LYS A 283 -15.66 -12.47 9.21
C LYS A 283 -16.03 -11.69 7.94
N LEU A 284 -15.09 -11.57 7.00
CA LEU A 284 -15.31 -10.98 5.69
C LEU A 284 -15.72 -12.03 4.64
N ASP A 285 -15.92 -13.29 5.05
CA ASP A 285 -16.16 -14.43 4.16
C ASP A 285 -15.09 -14.56 3.07
N LEU A 286 -13.85 -14.11 3.33
CA LEU A 286 -12.75 -14.19 2.38
C LEU A 286 -12.10 -15.57 2.42
N ILE A 287 -11.96 -16.13 3.62
CA ILE A 287 -11.45 -17.48 3.87
C ILE A 287 -12.43 -18.26 4.75
N SER A 288 -12.52 -19.57 4.52
CA SER A 288 -13.35 -20.49 5.29
C SER A 288 -12.52 -21.21 6.36
N ASN A 289 -11.27 -21.59 6.04
CA ASN A 289 -10.43 -22.39 6.92
C ASN A 289 -8.95 -21.93 6.95
N VAL A 290 -8.29 -22.24 8.07
CA VAL A 290 -6.84 -22.05 8.28
C VAL A 290 -6.26 -23.32 8.87
N GLU A 291 -5.36 -23.97 8.14
CA GLU A 291 -4.61 -25.14 8.59
C GLU A 291 -3.15 -24.77 8.80
N MET A 292 -2.50 -25.43 9.76
CA MET A 292 -1.05 -25.31 9.97
C MET A 292 -0.36 -26.52 9.37
N GLY A 293 0.75 -26.28 8.68
CA GLY A 293 1.63 -27.33 8.20
C GLY A 293 3.09 -26.91 8.30
N GLU A 294 3.95 -27.68 7.67
CA GLU A 294 5.38 -27.35 7.55
C GLU A 294 5.78 -27.28 6.08
N THR A 295 6.73 -26.39 5.77
CA THR A 295 7.42 -26.39 4.49
C THR A 295 8.45 -27.52 4.45
N ASN A 296 9.00 -27.81 3.27
CA ASN A 296 10.09 -28.79 3.12
C ASN A 296 11.34 -28.43 3.95
N LEU A 297 11.47 -27.16 4.36
CA LEU A 297 12.56 -26.65 5.20
C LEU A 297 12.20 -26.65 6.71
N ARG A 298 11.13 -27.37 7.10
CA ARG A 298 10.59 -27.40 8.48
C ARG A 298 10.18 -26.02 9.02
N GLU A 299 9.89 -25.07 8.14
CA GLU A 299 9.30 -23.79 8.54
C GLU A 299 7.79 -23.96 8.69
N LYS A 300 7.20 -23.37 9.74
CA LYS A 300 5.74 -23.32 9.88
C LYS A 300 5.11 -22.61 8.68
N LYS A 301 4.02 -23.16 8.15
CA LYS A 301 3.19 -22.54 7.11
C LYS A 301 1.71 -22.55 7.49
N TYR A 302 0.99 -21.60 6.92
CA TYR A 302 -0.47 -21.47 6.99
C TYR A 302 -1.05 -21.81 5.62
N ILE A 303 -1.97 -22.76 5.60
CA ILE A 303 -2.74 -23.14 4.41
C ILE A 303 -4.14 -22.54 4.59
N LEU A 304 -4.48 -21.56 3.76
CA LEU A 304 -5.72 -20.80 3.83
C LEU A 304 -6.64 -21.28 2.72
N THR A 305 -7.85 -21.70 3.07
CA THR A 305 -8.88 -22.07 2.08
C THR A 305 -9.80 -20.89 1.86
N PHE A 306 -9.94 -20.44 0.61
CA PHE A 306 -10.85 -19.37 0.24
C PHE A 306 -12.29 -19.85 0.31
N THR A 307 -13.19 -18.94 0.69
CA THR A 307 -14.64 -19.19 0.58
C THR A 307 -15.00 -19.30 -0.91
N PRO A 308 -15.83 -20.30 -1.31
CA PRO A 308 -16.27 -20.50 -2.70
C PRO A 308 -16.80 -19.24 -3.39
#